data_AF-A0A8C9H079-F1
#
_entry.id   AF-A0A8C9H079-F1
#
_cell.length_a   1.000
_cell.length_b   1.000
_cell.length_c   1.000
_cell.angle_alpha   90.00
_cell.angle_beta   90.00
_cell.angle_gamma   90.00
#
_symmetry.space_group_name_H-M   'P 1'
#
loop_
_entity.id
_entity.type
_entity.pdbx_description
1 polymer ?
#
loop_
_entity_poly.entity_id
_entity_poly.type
_entity_poly.pdbx_seq_one_letter_code
_entity_poly.pdbx_strand_id
1 'polypeptide(L)'
;MNVEGHVYVNDNLRTLIYEEINAYKTNKSSTFLPAVVQIANVSTLPGIVKASIALPDVHAGYGFAIGNVAAFDMSNEKAVVSPGGVGFDINCGVRLLRTNLFYDDIKNKQEELAQLMFNHIPVGVGSQGVIICNQEYLDDALCSGMDWCVKEGYSWVEDKANCEDNGRSLYADSNCVSIRAKKRGITQMGTLGAGNHYAEIQIVDEIYDKKSAKLMGIEKKNQVCVMIHSGSRGLGHQIATDALIDMEKSMKKYKINVIDKQLACTPIHSKEGQNYLKAMGAACNFAWINRSSMTFLARQAFSKCFNQSPDDLDMHVIYDVSHNIAKIEDHIVNGKLKKLLVHRKGSTRAFPPFHPLIPLDYQYCGQPILIGGTMGTYSYVLTGTEKAMDVSIGSTCH
;
A
#
# COMPACT_ATOMS: atom_id res chain seq x y z
N MET A 1 -27.60 -1.17 7.74
CA MET A 1 -26.18 -0.97 8.09
C MET A 1 -25.92 -1.71 9.40
N ASN A 2 -24.81 -2.42 9.53
CA ASN A 2 -24.43 -3.12 10.77
C ASN A 2 -23.66 -2.21 11.73
N VAL A 3 -22.97 -1.21 11.19
CA VAL A 3 -22.23 -0.16 11.90
C VAL A 3 -22.47 1.20 11.22
N GLU A 4 -22.01 2.28 11.84
CA GLU A 4 -22.04 3.62 11.22
C GLU A 4 -20.99 3.76 10.10
N GLY A 5 -21.19 4.76 9.23
CA GLY A 5 -20.16 5.25 8.32
C GLY A 5 -19.56 6.53 8.85
N HIS A 6 -18.23 6.63 8.94
CA HIS A 6 -17.52 7.82 9.41
C HIS A 6 -16.73 8.42 8.25
N VAL A 7 -16.82 9.74 8.05
CA VAL A 7 -16.16 10.44 6.94
C VAL A 7 -15.34 11.59 7.51
N TYR A 8 -14.02 11.55 7.30
CA TYR A 8 -13.09 12.58 7.76
C TYR A 8 -12.82 13.59 6.65
N VAL A 9 -13.47 14.76 6.68
CA VAL A 9 -13.28 15.82 5.70
C VAL A 9 -13.38 17.20 6.34
N ASN A 10 -12.74 18.19 5.74
CA ASN A 10 -12.99 19.61 6.04
C ASN A 10 -14.18 20.14 5.22
N ASP A 11 -14.54 21.41 5.40
CA ASP A 11 -15.69 22.01 4.70
C ASP A 11 -15.52 22.02 3.16
N ASN A 12 -14.28 22.16 2.66
CA ASN A 12 -13.98 22.15 1.23
C ASN A 12 -14.23 20.76 0.63
N LEU A 13 -13.64 19.72 1.23
CA LEU A 13 -13.81 18.34 0.79
C LEU A 13 -15.26 17.84 0.97
N ARG A 14 -15.95 18.30 2.02
CA ARG A 14 -17.37 18.01 2.22
C ARG A 14 -18.23 18.52 1.04
N THR A 15 -17.87 19.67 0.48
CA THR A 15 -18.57 20.23 -0.69
C THR A 15 -18.43 19.31 -1.89
N LEU A 16 -17.22 18.81 -2.18
CA LEU A 16 -16.97 17.86 -3.28
C LEU A 16 -17.76 16.56 -3.13
N ILE A 17 -17.89 16.05 -1.90
CA ILE A 17 -18.72 14.88 -1.61
C ILE A 17 -20.20 15.12 -1.94
N TYR A 18 -20.74 16.29 -1.57
CA TYR A 18 -22.13 16.62 -1.90
C TYR A 18 -22.33 16.80 -3.41
N GLU A 19 -21.36 17.38 -4.10
CA GLU A 19 -21.37 17.52 -5.55
C GLU A 19 -21.38 16.15 -6.25
N GLU A 20 -20.56 15.19 -5.81
CA GLU A 20 -20.56 13.82 -6.32
C GLU A 20 -21.94 13.15 -6.18
N ILE A 21 -22.57 13.29 -5.00
CA ILE A 21 -23.91 12.75 -4.73
C ILE A 21 -24.96 13.42 -5.63
N ASN A 22 -24.90 14.74 -5.79
CA ASN A 22 -25.84 15.49 -6.60
C ASN A 22 -25.68 15.16 -8.10
N ALA A 23 -24.44 15.05 -8.59
CA ALA A 23 -24.13 14.64 -9.94
C ALA A 23 -24.68 13.24 -10.25
N TYR A 24 -24.56 12.30 -9.31
CA TYR A 24 -25.10 10.95 -9.47
C TYR A 24 -26.64 10.93 -9.54
N LYS A 25 -27.31 11.80 -8.79
CA LYS A 25 -28.78 11.92 -8.83
C LYS A 25 -29.29 12.44 -10.17
N THR A 26 -28.57 13.38 -10.78
CA THR A 26 -28.97 14.01 -12.04
C THR A 26 -28.54 13.19 -13.26
N ASN A 27 -27.39 12.52 -13.21
CA ASN A 27 -26.88 11.69 -14.29
C ASN A 27 -26.35 10.36 -13.77
N LYS A 28 -27.18 9.31 -13.83
CA LYS A 28 -26.85 7.94 -13.40
C LYS A 28 -25.88 7.21 -14.33
N SER A 29 -25.20 7.90 -15.25
CA SER A 29 -24.29 7.28 -16.22
C SER A 29 -22.93 6.90 -15.65
N SER A 30 -22.61 7.19 -14.37
CA SER A 30 -21.34 6.81 -13.78
C SER A 30 -21.28 5.30 -13.51
N THR A 31 -20.14 4.70 -13.84
CA THR A 31 -19.87 3.27 -13.61
C THR A 31 -19.82 2.89 -12.13
N PHE A 32 -19.52 3.87 -11.25
CA PHE A 32 -19.40 3.67 -9.81
C PHE A 32 -20.44 4.49 -9.04
N LEU A 33 -20.86 3.95 -7.90
CA LEU A 33 -21.67 4.66 -6.91
C LEU A 33 -20.82 5.77 -6.25
N PRO A 34 -21.43 6.89 -5.80
CA PRO A 34 -20.72 7.91 -5.04
C PRO A 34 -19.99 7.32 -3.84
N ALA A 35 -18.83 7.88 -3.50
CA ALA A 35 -17.96 7.35 -2.47
C ALA A 35 -18.70 7.15 -1.13
N VAL A 36 -19.49 8.13 -0.70
CA VAL A 36 -20.26 8.04 0.56
C VAL A 36 -21.32 6.92 0.52
N VAL A 37 -21.91 6.64 -0.64
CA VAL A 37 -22.83 5.51 -0.79
C VAL A 37 -22.06 4.19 -0.65
N GLN A 38 -20.85 4.11 -1.18
CA GLN A 38 -19.98 2.95 -1.01
C GLN A 38 -19.58 2.75 0.46
N ILE A 39 -19.26 3.81 1.21
CA ILE A 39 -19.03 3.76 2.67
C ILE A 39 -20.24 3.16 3.39
N ALA A 40 -21.45 3.62 3.03
CA ALA A 40 -22.69 3.07 3.58
C ALA A 40 -22.89 1.59 3.20
N ASN A 41 -22.59 1.20 1.96
CA ASN A 41 -22.70 -0.20 1.53
C ASN A 41 -21.72 -1.11 2.29
N VAL A 42 -20.46 -0.69 2.46
CA VAL A 42 -19.45 -1.43 3.23
C VAL A 42 -19.88 -1.64 4.69
N SER A 43 -20.54 -0.65 5.29
CA SER A 43 -21.07 -0.76 6.66
C SER A 43 -22.12 -1.87 6.84
N THR A 44 -22.63 -2.47 5.76
CA THR A 44 -23.61 -3.57 5.78
C THR A 44 -22.98 -4.95 5.73
N LEU A 45 -21.65 -5.03 5.54
CA LEU A 45 -20.97 -6.30 5.41
C LEU A 45 -20.98 -7.10 6.72
N PRO A 46 -21.13 -8.43 6.66
CA PRO A 46 -21.17 -9.25 7.86
C PRO A 46 -19.86 -9.20 8.66
N GLY A 47 -19.98 -9.02 9.98
CA GLY A 47 -18.84 -9.04 10.91
C GLY A 47 -17.96 -7.79 10.90
N ILE A 48 -18.34 -6.73 10.19
CA ILE A 48 -17.69 -5.42 10.31
C ILE A 48 -17.84 -4.88 11.74
N VAL A 49 -16.80 -4.20 12.24
CA VAL A 49 -16.79 -3.58 13.57
C VAL A 49 -16.40 -2.10 13.52
N LYS A 50 -16.69 -1.37 14.61
CA LYS A 50 -16.50 0.08 14.77
C LYS A 50 -17.28 0.91 13.74
N ALA A 51 -16.75 1.09 12.54
CA ALA A 51 -17.34 1.88 11.47
C ALA A 51 -16.78 1.47 10.10
N SER A 52 -17.48 1.85 9.03
CA SER A 52 -16.90 1.97 7.69
C SER A 52 -16.32 3.37 7.55
N ILE A 53 -15.00 3.50 7.37
CA ILE A 53 -14.29 4.76 7.55
C ILE A 53 -13.80 5.30 6.21
N ALA A 54 -14.16 6.53 5.88
CA ALA A 54 -13.66 7.28 4.74
C ALA A 54 -12.65 8.34 5.21
N LEU A 55 -11.45 8.28 4.66
CA LEU A 55 -10.38 9.25 4.88
C LEU A 55 -10.54 10.47 3.95
N PRO A 56 -9.78 11.56 4.16
CA PRO A 56 -10.01 12.83 3.46
C PRO A 56 -9.89 12.78 1.92
N ASP A 57 -9.14 11.82 1.41
CA ASP A 57 -8.91 11.53 0.00
C ASP A 57 -9.95 10.57 -0.62
N VAL A 58 -11.07 10.31 0.08
CA VAL A 58 -12.08 9.35 -0.35
C VAL A 58 -12.69 9.71 -1.71
N HIS A 59 -12.78 8.71 -2.60
CA HIS A 59 -13.47 8.82 -3.88
C HIS A 59 -13.98 7.46 -4.37
N ALA A 60 -14.90 7.47 -5.34
CA ALA A 60 -15.54 6.26 -5.84
C ALA A 60 -14.52 5.20 -6.32
N GLY A 61 -14.73 3.95 -5.93
CA GLY A 61 -13.91 2.80 -6.30
C GLY A 61 -14.74 1.57 -6.67
N TYR A 62 -14.09 0.41 -6.83
CA TYR A 62 -14.78 -0.87 -7.04
C TYR A 62 -15.29 -1.47 -5.72
N GLY A 63 -16.60 -1.43 -5.48
CA GLY A 63 -17.26 -1.92 -4.26
C GLY A 63 -16.99 -1.06 -3.04
N PHE A 64 -15.75 -1.08 -2.55
CA PHE A 64 -15.25 -0.15 -1.55
C PHE A 64 -14.76 1.12 -2.25
N ALA A 65 -14.97 2.28 -1.61
CA ALA A 65 -14.33 3.52 -2.03
C ALA A 65 -12.81 3.43 -1.88
N ILE A 66 -12.06 4.18 -2.69
CA ILE A 66 -10.65 4.46 -2.42
C ILE A 66 -10.62 5.47 -1.26
N GLY A 67 -9.67 5.36 -0.33
CA GLY A 67 -9.70 6.08 0.96
C GLY A 67 -10.50 5.37 2.06
N ASN A 68 -10.96 4.12 1.82
CA ASN A 68 -11.80 3.40 2.79
C ASN A 68 -11.00 2.43 3.66
N VAL A 69 -11.32 2.42 4.95
CA VAL A 69 -10.85 1.47 5.96
C VAL A 69 -12.07 0.74 6.55
N ALA A 70 -11.99 -0.59 6.62
CA ALA A 70 -13.00 -1.41 7.28
C ALA A 70 -12.36 -2.60 7.98
N ALA A 71 -12.75 -2.86 9.23
CA ALA A 71 -12.21 -3.96 10.01
C ALA A 71 -13.28 -5.00 10.34
N PHE A 72 -12.89 -6.28 10.28
CA PHE A 72 -13.78 -7.41 10.50
C PHE A 72 -13.28 -8.28 11.65
N ASP A 73 -14.14 -8.58 12.62
CA ASP A 73 -13.76 -9.38 13.80
C ASP A 73 -13.55 -10.85 13.43
N MET A 74 -12.31 -11.33 13.47
CA MET A 74 -11.98 -12.70 13.07
C MET A 74 -12.58 -13.75 14.01
N SER A 75 -13.04 -13.39 15.22
CA SER A 75 -13.76 -14.33 16.09
C SER A 75 -15.21 -14.56 15.65
N ASN A 76 -15.74 -13.71 14.76
CA ASN A 76 -17.07 -13.88 14.18
C ASN A 76 -16.99 -14.76 12.93
N GLU A 77 -17.61 -15.94 12.95
CA GLU A 77 -17.63 -16.87 11.81
C GLU A 77 -18.25 -16.28 10.53
N LYS A 78 -19.10 -15.26 10.69
CA LYS A 78 -19.72 -14.56 9.56
C LYS A 78 -18.84 -13.44 9.01
N ALA A 79 -17.75 -13.05 9.69
CA ALA A 79 -16.86 -11.99 9.22
C ALA A 79 -16.27 -12.34 7.86
N VAL A 80 -16.17 -11.34 6.99
CA VAL A 80 -15.82 -11.52 5.58
C VAL A 80 -14.47 -10.92 5.21
N VAL A 81 -13.90 -11.44 4.12
CA VAL A 81 -12.82 -10.83 3.36
C VAL A 81 -13.34 -10.44 1.97
N SER A 82 -12.93 -9.29 1.46
CA SER A 82 -13.35 -8.79 0.15
C SER A 82 -12.17 -8.20 -0.65
N PRO A 83 -11.88 -8.71 -1.87
CA PRO A 83 -10.87 -8.16 -2.77
C PRO A 83 -11.16 -6.72 -3.15
N GLY A 84 -12.45 -6.36 -3.24
CA GLY A 84 -12.89 -5.00 -3.48
C GLY A 84 -12.44 -4.02 -2.40
N GLY A 85 -12.25 -4.48 -1.15
CA GLY A 85 -11.73 -3.70 -0.02
C GLY A 85 -10.21 -3.66 0.13
N VAL A 86 -9.49 -4.42 -0.70
CA VAL A 86 -8.03 -4.32 -0.82
C VAL A 86 -7.65 -3.49 -2.05
N GLY A 87 -8.36 -3.70 -3.17
CA GLY A 87 -8.02 -3.12 -4.46
C GLY A 87 -7.32 -4.12 -5.39
N PHE A 88 -7.27 -3.77 -6.68
CA PHE A 88 -6.67 -4.64 -7.71
C PHE A 88 -5.14 -4.64 -7.64
N ASP A 89 -4.51 -3.48 -7.44
CA ASP A 89 -3.07 -3.41 -7.23
C ASP A 89 -2.75 -3.66 -5.75
N ILE A 90 -2.73 -4.96 -5.41
CA ILE A 90 -2.45 -5.45 -4.05
C ILE A 90 -1.06 -4.96 -3.64
N ASN A 91 -0.97 -4.41 -2.43
CA ASN A 91 0.23 -3.78 -1.90
C ASN A 91 0.84 -2.71 -2.82
N CYS A 92 0.01 -1.99 -3.59
CA CYS A 92 0.41 -0.66 -4.05
C CYS A 92 0.77 0.17 -2.82
N GLY A 93 1.88 0.87 -2.90
CA GLY A 93 2.47 1.53 -1.75
C GLY A 93 3.66 2.39 -2.14
N VAL A 94 4.19 3.08 -1.14
CA VAL A 94 5.22 4.10 -1.30
C VAL A 94 6.43 3.69 -0.48
N ARG A 95 7.62 3.88 -1.06
CA ARG A 95 8.91 3.76 -0.37
C ARG A 95 9.67 5.07 -0.50
N LEU A 96 10.28 5.53 0.59
CA LEU A 96 11.08 6.76 0.61
C LEU A 96 12.52 6.43 1.00
N LEU A 97 13.46 6.95 0.22
CA LEU A 97 14.89 6.94 0.54
C LEU A 97 15.35 8.35 0.89
N ARG A 98 16.22 8.46 1.89
CA ARG A 98 17.01 9.67 2.15
C ARG A 98 18.32 9.60 1.40
N THR A 99 19.00 10.75 1.30
CA THR A 99 20.39 10.86 0.87
C THR A 99 21.08 11.91 1.74
N ASN A 100 22.41 11.98 1.70
CA ASN A 100 23.17 13.09 2.28
C ASN A 100 23.35 14.29 1.31
N LEU A 101 22.68 14.26 0.16
CA LEU A 101 22.73 15.32 -0.85
C LEU A 101 21.70 16.42 -0.55
N PHE A 102 22.01 17.63 -1.00
CA PHE A 102 21.14 18.79 -0.98
C PHE A 102 20.89 19.32 -2.39
N TYR A 103 19.89 20.20 -2.54
CA TYR A 103 19.53 20.78 -3.84
C TYR A 103 20.72 21.34 -4.62
N ASP A 104 21.67 21.99 -3.93
CA ASP A 104 22.87 22.55 -4.55
C ASP A 104 23.80 21.49 -5.18
N ASP A 105 23.79 20.26 -4.66
CA ASP A 105 24.58 19.15 -5.19
C ASP A 105 23.97 18.60 -6.50
N ILE A 106 22.67 18.80 -6.71
CA ILE A 106 21.94 18.24 -7.86
C ILE A 106 21.49 19.29 -8.89
N LYS A 107 21.51 20.59 -8.58
CA LYS A 107 20.91 21.66 -9.41
C LYS A 107 21.38 21.71 -10.86
N ASN A 108 22.61 21.23 -11.14
CA ASN A 108 23.17 21.17 -12.49
C ASN A 108 23.18 19.75 -13.09
N LYS A 109 22.64 18.76 -12.37
CA LYS A 109 22.61 17.34 -12.73
C LYS A 109 21.18 16.78 -12.81
N GLN A 110 20.16 17.62 -12.68
CA GLN A 110 18.76 17.17 -12.56
C GLN A 110 18.31 16.34 -13.77
N GLU A 111 18.58 16.83 -14.99
CA GLU A 111 18.23 16.13 -16.23
C GLU A 111 19.04 14.83 -16.38
N GLU A 112 20.34 14.87 -16.09
CA GLU A 112 21.21 13.69 -16.15
C GLU A 112 20.73 12.61 -15.17
N LEU A 113 20.44 13.00 -13.92
CA LEU A 113 19.99 12.09 -12.88
C LEU A 113 18.61 11.52 -13.18
N ALA A 114 17.68 12.33 -13.68
CA ALA A 114 16.37 11.86 -14.13
C ALA A 114 16.49 10.87 -15.30
N GLN A 115 17.36 11.15 -16.27
CA GLN A 115 17.62 10.25 -17.39
C GLN A 115 18.28 8.95 -16.92
N LEU A 116 19.20 9.01 -15.96
CA LEU A 116 19.82 7.83 -15.35
C LEU A 116 18.80 6.99 -14.59
N MET A 117 17.91 7.60 -13.82
CA MET A 117 16.80 6.90 -13.15
C MET A 117 15.91 6.19 -14.18
N PHE A 118 15.51 6.90 -15.24
CA PHE A 118 14.69 6.35 -16.33
C PHE A 118 15.39 5.19 -17.07
N ASN A 119 16.71 5.28 -17.26
CA ASN A 119 17.48 4.24 -17.94
C ASN A 119 17.65 2.97 -17.08
N HIS A 120 17.75 3.10 -15.76
CA HIS A 120 17.93 1.96 -14.86
C HIS A 120 16.61 1.33 -14.43
N ILE A 121 15.55 2.13 -14.20
CA ILE A 121 14.25 1.66 -13.73
C ILE A 121 13.34 1.44 -14.95
N PRO A 122 13.02 0.19 -15.33
CA PRO A 122 12.15 -0.05 -16.47
C PRO A 122 10.73 0.48 -16.21
N VAL A 123 10.22 1.29 -17.14
CA VAL A 123 8.88 1.88 -17.09
C VAL A 123 8.00 1.36 -18.24
N GLY A 124 6.68 1.46 -18.07
CA GLY A 124 5.72 1.18 -19.13
C GLY A 124 5.04 -0.20 -19.09
N VAL A 125 3.93 -0.31 -19.82
CA VAL A 125 3.13 -1.54 -19.91
C VAL A 125 3.89 -2.57 -20.76
N GLY A 126 4.19 -3.73 -20.18
CA GLY A 126 4.89 -4.82 -20.88
C GLY A 126 6.41 -4.73 -20.85
N SER A 127 6.97 -3.73 -20.17
CA SER A 127 8.41 -3.66 -19.90
C SER A 127 8.87 -4.87 -19.09
N GLN A 128 10.08 -5.36 -19.38
CA GLN A 128 10.67 -6.49 -18.68
C GLN A 128 11.60 -6.02 -17.57
N GLY A 129 11.51 -6.68 -16.42
CA GLY A 129 12.39 -6.48 -15.27
C GLY A 129 13.86 -6.73 -15.60
N VAL A 130 14.75 -6.00 -14.93
CA VAL A 130 16.21 -6.24 -14.99
C VAL A 130 16.60 -7.54 -14.27
N ILE A 131 15.75 -8.01 -13.36
CA ILE A 131 15.96 -9.23 -12.59
C ILE A 131 15.45 -10.42 -13.39
N ILE A 132 16.38 -11.28 -13.81
CA ILE A 132 16.05 -12.52 -14.51
C ILE A 132 15.35 -13.46 -13.54
N CYS A 133 14.04 -13.62 -13.71
CA CYS A 133 13.21 -14.46 -12.87
C CYS A 133 12.70 -15.67 -13.69
N ASN A 134 12.97 -16.88 -13.20
CA ASN A 134 12.30 -18.09 -13.69
C ASN A 134 11.15 -18.47 -12.74
N GLN A 135 10.40 -19.52 -13.08
CA GLN A 135 9.22 -19.93 -12.31
C GLN A 135 9.54 -20.32 -10.86
N GLU A 136 10.64 -21.05 -10.64
CA GLU A 136 11.07 -21.49 -9.31
C GLU A 136 11.53 -20.31 -8.45
N TYR A 137 12.27 -19.38 -9.06
CA TYR A 137 12.70 -18.13 -8.42
C TYR A 137 11.50 -17.28 -8.02
N LEU A 138 10.48 -17.19 -8.89
CA LEU A 138 9.26 -16.46 -8.58
C LEU A 138 8.53 -17.11 -7.40
N ASP A 139 8.45 -18.43 -7.35
CA ASP A 139 7.73 -19.12 -6.28
C ASP A 139 8.40 -18.97 -4.91
N ASP A 140 9.74 -18.97 -4.86
CA ASP A 140 10.50 -18.61 -3.64
C ASP A 140 10.26 -17.14 -3.27
N ALA A 141 10.42 -16.22 -4.22
CA ALA A 141 10.19 -14.79 -4.02
C ALA A 141 8.79 -14.49 -3.45
N LEU A 142 7.75 -15.15 -3.98
CA LEU A 142 6.37 -14.99 -3.52
C LEU A 142 6.16 -15.44 -2.06
N CYS A 143 6.96 -16.38 -1.55
CA CYS A 143 6.88 -16.86 -0.16
C CYS A 143 7.82 -16.11 0.80
N SER A 144 8.97 -15.68 0.29
CA SER A 144 10.08 -15.13 1.08
C SER A 144 10.04 -13.59 1.16
N GLY A 145 9.38 -12.88 0.24
CA GLY A 145 9.31 -11.42 0.28
C GLY A 145 10.71 -10.79 0.22
N MET A 146 10.95 -9.73 1.00
CA MET A 146 12.27 -9.07 1.01
C MET A 146 13.42 -9.95 1.52
N ASP A 147 13.15 -11.07 2.22
CA ASP A 147 14.22 -12.04 2.56
C ASP A 147 14.91 -12.55 1.30
N TRP A 148 14.14 -12.71 0.22
CA TRP A 148 14.66 -13.10 -1.08
C TRP A 148 15.55 -12.00 -1.68
N CYS A 149 15.15 -10.73 -1.61
CA CYS A 149 15.97 -9.61 -2.09
C CYS A 149 17.31 -9.50 -1.37
N VAL A 150 17.34 -9.71 -0.05
CA VAL A 150 18.57 -9.69 0.75
C VAL A 150 19.49 -10.86 0.34
N LYS A 151 18.94 -12.07 0.21
CA LYS A 151 19.68 -13.26 -0.23
C LYS A 151 20.32 -13.08 -1.61
N GLU A 152 19.58 -12.49 -2.55
CA GLU A 152 20.03 -12.29 -3.93
C GLU A 152 20.86 -10.99 -4.12
N GLY A 153 21.06 -10.19 -3.07
CA GLY A 153 21.88 -8.97 -3.12
C GLY A 153 21.21 -7.72 -3.69
N TYR A 154 19.87 -7.71 -3.79
CA TYR A 154 19.08 -6.56 -4.25
C TYR A 154 18.63 -5.64 -3.12
N SER A 155 18.93 -5.95 -1.86
CA SER A 155 18.55 -5.11 -0.71
C SER A 155 19.55 -5.23 0.42
N TRP A 156 19.67 -4.14 1.17
CA TRP A 156 20.37 -4.16 2.45
C TRP A 156 19.48 -4.77 3.54
N VAL A 157 20.09 -5.24 4.62
CA VAL A 157 19.35 -5.86 5.73
C VAL A 157 18.47 -4.81 6.42
N GLU A 158 18.94 -3.57 6.49
CA GLU A 158 18.27 -2.41 7.08
C GLU A 158 17.04 -1.99 6.27
N ASP A 159 17.06 -2.15 4.93
CA ASP A 159 15.91 -1.85 4.07
C ASP A 159 14.69 -2.69 4.46
N LYS A 160 14.94 -3.95 4.81
CA LYS A 160 13.92 -4.88 5.30
C LYS A 160 13.36 -4.42 6.64
N ALA A 161 14.23 -4.02 7.58
CA ALA A 161 13.80 -3.56 8.90
C ALA A 161 12.93 -2.28 8.81
N ASN A 162 13.20 -1.43 7.82
CA ASN A 162 12.42 -0.22 7.53
C ASN A 162 11.28 -0.45 6.52
N CYS A 163 10.79 -1.69 6.39
CA CYS A 163 9.64 -2.01 5.58
C CYS A 163 8.48 -2.48 6.46
N GLU A 164 7.25 -2.11 6.09
CA GLU A 164 6.05 -2.63 6.73
C GLU A 164 6.09 -4.17 6.78
N ASP A 165 5.84 -4.75 7.96
CA ASP A 165 5.94 -6.18 8.27
C ASP A 165 7.29 -6.81 7.89
N ASN A 166 8.37 -6.04 7.97
CA ASN A 166 9.69 -6.45 7.53
C ASN A 166 9.71 -6.97 6.07
N GLY A 167 8.84 -6.43 5.22
CA GLY A 167 8.76 -6.76 3.79
C GLY A 167 8.33 -8.19 3.49
N ARG A 168 7.66 -8.88 4.43
CA ARG A 168 7.22 -10.25 4.24
C ARG A 168 5.88 -10.56 4.91
N SER A 169 4.93 -11.04 4.11
CA SER A 169 3.71 -11.66 4.57
C SER A 169 3.96 -13.11 4.95
N LEU A 170 3.73 -13.45 6.22
CA LEU A 170 3.92 -14.81 6.76
C LEU A 170 2.87 -15.82 6.29
N TYR A 171 1.76 -15.34 5.73
CA TYR A 171 0.68 -16.20 5.23
C TYR A 171 0.77 -16.44 3.73
N ALA A 172 1.79 -15.89 3.06
CA ALA A 172 1.97 -16.06 1.63
C ALA A 172 2.14 -17.53 1.24
N ASP A 173 1.42 -17.96 0.20
CA ASP A 173 1.53 -19.30 -0.37
C ASP A 173 1.46 -19.20 -1.89
N SER A 174 2.58 -19.45 -2.55
CA SER A 174 2.67 -19.39 -4.02
C SER A 174 1.77 -20.43 -4.70
N ASN A 175 1.35 -21.50 -4.03
CA ASN A 175 0.41 -22.48 -4.58
C ASN A 175 -1.02 -21.93 -4.68
N CYS A 176 -1.35 -20.89 -3.91
CA CYS A 176 -2.64 -20.21 -4.01
C CYS A 176 -2.67 -19.17 -5.15
N VAL A 177 -1.55 -18.93 -5.82
CA VAL A 177 -1.45 -17.97 -6.93
C VAL A 177 -1.63 -18.70 -8.27
N SER A 178 -2.57 -18.22 -9.10
CA SER A 178 -2.85 -18.85 -10.39
C SER A 178 -1.66 -18.78 -11.35
N ILE A 179 -1.54 -19.78 -12.23
CA ILE A 179 -0.53 -19.81 -13.30
C ILE A 179 -0.60 -18.53 -14.15
N ARG A 180 -1.81 -18.02 -14.39
CA ARG A 180 -2.03 -16.78 -15.13
C ARG A 180 -1.44 -15.57 -14.41
N ALA A 181 -1.64 -15.46 -13.10
CA ALA A 181 -1.06 -14.38 -12.29
C ALA A 181 0.46 -14.44 -12.28
N LYS A 182 1.04 -15.63 -12.09
CA LYS A 182 2.50 -15.83 -12.14
C LYS A 182 3.09 -15.45 -13.51
N LYS A 183 2.49 -15.91 -14.61
CA LYS A 183 2.90 -15.52 -15.98
C LYS A 183 2.85 -14.02 -16.24
N ARG A 184 1.88 -13.30 -15.65
CA ARG A 184 1.82 -11.84 -15.75
C ARG A 184 2.88 -11.13 -14.91
N GLY A 185 3.20 -11.68 -13.73
CA GLY A 185 4.17 -11.11 -12.80
C GLY A 185 5.63 -11.36 -13.15
N ILE A 186 5.96 -12.54 -13.67
CA ILE A 186 7.34 -13.01 -13.86
C ILE A 186 8.20 -12.05 -14.69
N THR A 187 7.61 -11.41 -15.71
CA THR A 187 8.32 -10.44 -16.56
C THR A 187 8.34 -9.03 -15.98
N GLN A 188 7.56 -8.74 -14.95
CA GLN A 188 7.31 -7.36 -14.46
C GLN A 188 8.02 -7.03 -13.15
N MET A 189 8.78 -7.96 -12.57
CA MET A 189 9.50 -7.74 -11.33
C MET A 189 10.61 -6.69 -11.50
N GLY A 190 10.68 -5.70 -10.61
CA GLY A 190 11.60 -4.57 -10.72
C GLY A 190 11.21 -3.55 -11.78
N THR A 191 9.92 -3.43 -12.10
CA THR A 191 9.40 -2.42 -13.03
C THR A 191 8.44 -1.47 -12.32
N LEU A 192 8.44 -0.21 -12.76
CA LEU A 192 7.61 0.82 -12.16
C LEU A 192 6.13 0.60 -12.47
N GLY A 193 5.84 0.45 -13.76
CA GLY A 193 4.49 0.31 -14.28
C GLY A 193 3.92 1.51 -14.99
N ALA A 194 2.63 1.73 -14.78
CA ALA A 194 1.81 2.75 -15.42
C ALA A 194 0.73 3.21 -14.42
N GLY A 195 -0.11 4.18 -14.81
CA GLY A 195 -1.11 4.77 -13.93
C GLY A 195 -0.49 5.85 -13.05
N ASN A 196 -0.77 5.81 -11.74
CA ASN A 196 -0.23 6.76 -10.76
C ASN A 196 1.17 6.35 -10.22
N HIS A 197 1.83 5.34 -10.80
CA HIS A 197 3.14 4.90 -10.35
C HIS A 197 4.27 5.79 -10.85
N TYR A 198 5.17 6.22 -9.97
CA TYR A 198 6.32 7.07 -10.27
C TYR A 198 7.55 6.71 -9.43
N ALA A 199 8.72 7.13 -9.90
CA ALA A 199 9.94 7.23 -9.11
C ALA A 199 10.41 8.68 -9.22
N GLU A 200 10.36 9.43 -8.12
CA GLU A 200 10.60 10.87 -8.08
C GLU A 200 11.79 11.21 -7.20
N ILE A 201 12.61 12.16 -7.66
CA ILE A 201 13.65 12.80 -6.87
C ILE A 201 13.03 14.07 -6.30
N GLN A 202 12.95 14.15 -4.98
CA GLN A 202 12.19 15.17 -4.26
C GLN A 202 13.12 15.97 -3.36
N ILE A 203 12.71 17.21 -3.06
CA ILE A 203 13.45 18.12 -2.19
C ILE A 203 12.61 18.39 -0.94
N VAL A 204 13.21 18.25 0.24
CA VAL A 204 12.57 18.61 1.50
C VAL A 204 12.36 20.12 1.57
N ASP A 205 11.14 20.58 1.34
CA ASP A 205 10.80 22.00 1.36
C ASP A 205 10.52 22.52 2.79
N GLU A 206 9.83 21.73 3.61
CA GLU A 206 9.43 22.12 4.96
C GLU A 206 9.55 20.96 5.97
N ILE A 207 9.87 21.31 7.22
CA ILE A 207 9.96 20.37 8.34
C ILE A 207 9.10 20.91 9.49
N TYR A 208 7.98 20.23 9.73
CA TYR A 208 7.02 20.60 10.78
C TYR A 208 7.40 20.03 12.16
N ASP A 209 7.92 18.80 12.20
CA ASP A 209 8.43 18.15 13.40
C ASP A 209 9.91 17.77 13.21
N LYS A 210 10.79 18.62 13.77
CA LYS A 210 12.25 18.43 13.69
C LYS A 210 12.73 17.18 14.41
N LYS A 211 12.05 16.73 15.46
CA LYS A 211 12.50 15.55 16.24
C LYS A 211 12.25 14.28 15.44
N SER A 212 11.02 14.13 14.93
CA SER A 212 10.64 12.99 14.10
C SER A 212 11.42 12.96 12.78
N ALA A 213 11.59 14.12 12.12
CA ALA A 213 12.38 14.22 10.90
C ALA A 213 13.83 13.77 11.11
N LYS A 214 14.47 14.19 12.21
CA LYS A 214 15.84 13.79 12.55
C LYS A 214 15.97 12.28 12.76
N LEU A 215 14.99 11.63 13.39
CA LEU A 215 14.98 10.15 13.54
C LEU A 215 14.90 9.44 12.19
N MET A 216 14.23 10.04 11.21
CA MET A 216 14.15 9.55 9.82
C MET A 216 15.36 9.97 8.97
N GLY A 217 16.38 10.60 9.55
CA GLY A 217 17.54 11.12 8.82
C GLY A 217 17.22 12.26 7.84
N ILE A 218 16.10 12.96 8.07
CA ILE A 218 15.75 14.22 7.39
C ILE A 218 16.21 15.38 8.29
N GLU A 219 17.35 16.00 7.97
CA GLU A 219 18.04 16.93 8.87
C GLU A 219 17.61 18.38 8.67
N LYS A 220 17.47 18.82 7.42
CA LYS A 220 17.19 20.22 7.08
C LYS A 220 16.52 20.35 5.71
N LYS A 221 16.00 21.56 5.44
CA LYS A 221 15.47 21.94 4.14
C LYS A 221 16.50 21.71 3.03
N ASN A 222 16.01 21.52 1.82
CA ASN A 222 16.76 21.25 0.60
C ASN A 222 17.41 19.87 0.52
N GLN A 223 17.21 18.97 1.49
CA GLN A 223 17.72 17.60 1.41
C GLN A 223 17.04 16.85 0.27
N VAL A 224 17.81 16.05 -0.46
CA VAL A 224 17.32 15.24 -1.58
C VAL A 224 16.83 13.89 -1.06
N CYS A 225 15.62 13.52 -1.45
CA CYS A 225 15.01 12.22 -1.19
C CYS A 225 14.58 11.56 -2.50
N VAL A 226 14.37 10.25 -2.46
CA VAL A 226 13.82 9.50 -3.61
C VAL A 226 12.57 8.76 -3.17
N MET A 227 11.44 9.06 -3.80
CA MET A 227 10.16 8.40 -3.54
C MET A 227 9.83 7.44 -4.67
N ILE A 228 9.48 6.19 -4.33
CA ILE A 228 9.10 5.15 -5.27
C ILE A 228 7.67 4.71 -4.94
N HIS A 229 6.74 4.96 -5.86
CA HIS A 229 5.35 4.53 -5.77
C HIS A 229 5.08 3.43 -6.80
N SER A 230 4.88 2.20 -6.33
CA SER A 230 4.50 1.06 -7.16
C SER A 230 3.88 -0.05 -6.32
N GLY A 231 3.39 -1.10 -7.00
CA GLY A 231 2.66 -2.20 -6.38
C GLY A 231 3.03 -3.57 -6.94
N SER A 232 2.06 -4.48 -6.91
CA SER A 232 2.21 -5.89 -7.31
C SER A 232 2.03 -6.14 -8.81
N ARG A 233 1.89 -5.06 -9.58
CA ARG A 233 1.85 -5.08 -11.05
C ARG A 233 0.71 -5.99 -11.54
N GLY A 234 0.92 -6.67 -12.68
CA GLY A 234 -0.07 -7.57 -13.26
C GLY A 234 -0.38 -8.79 -12.39
N LEU A 235 0.49 -9.16 -11.45
CA LEU A 235 0.30 -10.32 -10.58
C LEU A 235 -0.84 -10.09 -9.58
N GLY A 236 -0.79 -9.02 -8.80
CA GLY A 236 -1.86 -8.73 -7.83
C GLY A 236 -3.18 -8.39 -8.51
N HIS A 237 -3.14 -7.67 -9.64
CA HIS A 237 -4.36 -7.43 -10.42
C HIS A 237 -5.02 -8.74 -10.84
N GLN A 238 -4.25 -9.73 -11.29
CA GLN A 238 -4.80 -11.03 -11.67
C GLN A 238 -5.33 -11.79 -10.46
N ILE A 239 -4.63 -11.77 -9.32
CA ILE A 239 -5.11 -12.40 -8.07
C ILE A 239 -6.44 -11.78 -7.62
N ALA A 240 -6.58 -10.45 -7.65
CA ALA A 240 -7.83 -9.78 -7.33
C ALA A 240 -8.95 -10.18 -8.31
N THR A 241 -8.63 -10.27 -9.61
CA THR A 241 -9.59 -10.69 -10.65
C THR A 241 -10.07 -12.14 -10.42
N ASP A 242 -9.14 -13.05 -10.16
CA ASP A 242 -9.43 -14.47 -9.91
C ASP A 242 -10.28 -14.62 -8.65
N ALA A 243 -9.93 -13.88 -7.58
CA ALA A 243 -10.65 -13.90 -6.32
C ALA A 243 -12.08 -13.36 -6.44
N LEU A 244 -12.33 -12.31 -7.23
CA LEU A 244 -13.69 -11.81 -7.46
C LEU A 244 -14.60 -12.89 -8.07
N ILE A 245 -14.10 -13.62 -9.07
CA ILE A 245 -14.85 -14.72 -9.71
C ILE A 245 -15.19 -15.83 -8.69
N ASP A 246 -14.23 -16.18 -7.83
CA ASP A 246 -14.44 -17.18 -6.79
C ASP A 246 -15.42 -16.69 -5.72
N MET A 247 -15.33 -15.43 -5.32
CA MET A 247 -16.21 -14.86 -4.30
C MET A 247 -17.64 -14.65 -4.79
N GLU A 248 -17.87 -14.36 -6.07
CA GLU A 248 -19.22 -14.36 -6.64
C GLU A 248 -19.93 -15.72 -6.50
N LYS A 249 -19.19 -16.83 -6.69
CA LYS A 249 -19.71 -18.18 -6.45
C LYS A 249 -19.86 -18.45 -4.95
N SER A 250 -18.89 -18.00 -4.15
CA SER A 250 -18.87 -18.17 -2.70
C SER A 250 -20.05 -17.51 -2.01
N MET A 251 -20.45 -16.30 -2.43
CA MET A 251 -21.62 -15.60 -1.88
C MET A 251 -22.90 -16.44 -1.99
N LYS A 252 -23.11 -17.14 -3.11
CA LYS A 252 -24.25 -18.05 -3.26
C LYS A 252 -24.17 -19.24 -2.30
N LYS A 253 -22.97 -19.82 -2.14
CA LYS A 253 -22.71 -20.97 -1.25
C LYS A 253 -22.97 -20.63 0.22
N TYR A 254 -22.47 -19.49 0.69
CA TYR A 254 -22.61 -19.04 2.09
C TYR A 254 -23.84 -18.16 2.33
N LYS A 255 -24.72 -17.99 1.33
CA LYS A 255 -25.95 -17.17 1.38
C LYS A 255 -25.69 -15.72 1.82
N ILE A 256 -24.59 -15.14 1.34
CA ILE A 256 -24.23 -13.75 1.59
C ILE A 256 -24.96 -12.88 0.56
N ASN A 257 -25.79 -11.97 1.04
CA ASN A 257 -26.46 -10.96 0.22
C ASN A 257 -25.77 -9.63 0.41
N VAL A 258 -25.33 -9.02 -0.69
CA VAL A 258 -24.69 -7.71 -0.71
C VAL A 258 -25.56 -6.73 -1.49
N ILE A 259 -25.55 -5.45 -1.09
CA ILE A 259 -26.31 -4.38 -1.74
C ILE A 259 -25.74 -4.06 -3.13
N ASP A 260 -24.43 -4.22 -3.29
CA ASP A 260 -23.71 -4.03 -4.54
C ASP A 260 -22.91 -5.30 -4.86
N LYS A 261 -23.02 -5.82 -6.09
CA LYS A 261 -22.25 -6.99 -6.54
C LYS A 261 -20.75 -6.78 -6.47
N GLN A 262 -20.27 -5.53 -6.58
CA GLN A 262 -18.86 -5.18 -6.45
C GLN A 262 -18.33 -5.39 -5.01
N LEU A 263 -19.20 -5.60 -4.03
CA LEU A 263 -18.83 -6.03 -2.66
C LEU A 263 -18.69 -7.55 -2.54
N ALA A 264 -18.34 -8.24 -3.63
CA ALA A 264 -18.07 -9.67 -3.62
C ALA A 264 -17.10 -10.03 -2.48
N CYS A 265 -17.54 -10.97 -1.64
CA CYS A 265 -16.85 -11.34 -0.42
C CYS A 265 -17.14 -12.80 -0.04
N THR A 266 -16.36 -13.30 0.91
CA THR A 266 -16.52 -14.67 1.45
C THR A 266 -16.15 -14.67 2.94
N PRO A 267 -16.63 -15.62 3.76
CA PRO A 267 -16.23 -15.69 5.16
C PRO A 267 -14.71 -15.86 5.30
N ILE A 268 -14.09 -15.18 6.26
CA ILE A 268 -12.62 -15.16 6.44
C ILE A 268 -12.05 -16.59 6.57
N HIS A 269 -12.71 -17.43 7.36
CA HIS A 269 -12.26 -18.81 7.63
C HIS A 269 -12.71 -19.84 6.58
N SER A 270 -13.42 -19.41 5.55
CA SER A 270 -13.76 -20.29 4.42
C SER A 270 -12.52 -20.70 3.64
N LYS A 271 -12.59 -21.81 2.90
CA LYS A 271 -11.52 -22.24 2.00
C LYS A 271 -11.18 -21.14 0.98
N GLU A 272 -12.22 -20.52 0.40
CA GLU A 272 -12.10 -19.44 -0.56
C GLU A 272 -11.42 -18.20 0.06
N GLY A 273 -11.80 -17.84 1.30
CA GLY A 273 -11.22 -16.71 2.04
C GLY A 273 -9.75 -16.92 2.39
N GLN A 274 -9.41 -18.09 2.92
CA GLN A 274 -8.03 -18.43 3.25
C GLN A 274 -7.14 -18.51 1.99
N ASN A 275 -7.63 -19.09 0.90
CA ASN A 275 -6.90 -19.12 -0.36
C ASN A 275 -6.62 -17.70 -0.89
N TYR A 276 -7.62 -16.81 -0.83
CA TYR A 276 -7.43 -15.41 -1.22
C TYR A 276 -6.41 -14.70 -0.32
N LEU A 277 -6.50 -14.83 1.01
CA LEU A 277 -5.56 -14.19 1.93
C LEU A 277 -4.11 -14.66 1.70
N LYS A 278 -3.91 -15.94 1.42
CA LYS A 278 -2.60 -16.49 1.08
C LYS A 278 -2.07 -15.98 -0.26
N ALA A 279 -2.93 -15.93 -1.28
CA ALA A 279 -2.57 -15.38 -2.60
C ALA A 279 -2.28 -13.86 -2.52
N MET A 280 -3.08 -13.12 -1.76
CA MET A 280 -2.85 -11.70 -1.47
C MET A 280 -1.52 -11.51 -0.73
N GLY A 281 -1.20 -12.36 0.25
CA GLY A 281 0.10 -12.35 0.92
C GLY A 281 1.27 -12.53 -0.05
N ALA A 282 1.14 -13.43 -1.02
CA ALA A 282 2.13 -13.61 -2.08
C ALA A 282 2.24 -12.36 -2.99
N ALA A 283 1.12 -11.71 -3.33
CA ALA A 283 1.15 -10.44 -4.06
C ALA A 283 1.79 -9.30 -3.24
N CYS A 284 1.60 -9.28 -1.92
CA CYS A 284 2.26 -8.32 -1.04
C CYS A 284 3.77 -8.49 -1.11
N ASN A 285 4.26 -9.73 -0.99
CA ASN A 285 5.66 -10.08 -1.14
C ASN A 285 6.22 -9.64 -2.49
N PHE A 286 5.50 -9.91 -3.59
CA PHE A 286 5.90 -9.45 -4.92
C PHE A 286 6.06 -7.93 -4.99
N ALA A 287 5.13 -7.15 -4.42
CA ALA A 287 5.19 -5.70 -4.45
C ALA A 287 6.36 -5.13 -3.63
N TRP A 288 6.65 -5.69 -2.44
CA TRP A 288 7.81 -5.29 -1.65
C TRP A 288 9.12 -5.62 -2.35
N ILE A 289 9.21 -6.80 -2.99
CA ILE A 289 10.34 -7.16 -3.84
C ILE A 289 10.46 -6.15 -4.98
N ASN A 290 9.37 -5.82 -5.66
CA ASN A 290 9.37 -4.85 -6.76
C ASN A 290 9.91 -3.47 -6.36
N ARG A 291 9.44 -2.91 -5.23
CA ARG A 291 9.96 -1.64 -4.68
C ARG A 291 11.41 -1.74 -4.23
N SER A 292 11.82 -2.88 -3.71
CA SER A 292 13.21 -3.16 -3.31
C SER A 292 14.16 -3.26 -4.50
N SER A 293 13.75 -3.93 -5.57
CA SER A 293 14.47 -3.96 -6.84
C SER A 293 14.64 -2.56 -7.42
N MET A 294 13.59 -1.73 -7.41
CA MET A 294 13.70 -0.35 -7.87
C MET A 294 14.57 0.52 -6.95
N THR A 295 14.60 0.23 -5.65
CA THR A 295 15.54 0.87 -4.70
C THR A 295 16.99 0.58 -5.10
N PHE A 296 17.31 -0.67 -5.41
CA PHE A 296 18.62 -1.06 -5.92
C PHE A 296 18.98 -0.35 -7.23
N LEU A 297 18.04 -0.27 -8.18
CA LEU A 297 18.25 0.42 -9.46
C LEU A 297 18.41 1.94 -9.28
N ALA A 298 17.66 2.56 -8.36
CA ALA A 298 17.82 3.96 -8.01
C ALA A 298 19.21 4.24 -7.42
N ARG A 299 19.68 3.38 -6.51
CA ARG A 299 21.03 3.45 -5.96
C ARG A 299 22.11 3.37 -7.04
N GLN A 300 21.94 2.51 -8.05
CA GLN A 300 22.86 2.44 -9.20
C GLN A 300 22.86 3.73 -10.03
N ALA A 301 21.67 4.31 -10.29
CA ALA A 301 21.57 5.55 -11.04
C ALA A 301 22.28 6.72 -10.32
N PHE A 302 22.09 6.85 -9.01
CA PHE A 302 22.79 7.85 -8.19
C PHE A 302 24.29 7.58 -8.14
N SER A 303 24.69 6.33 -7.89
CA SER A 303 26.11 5.96 -7.86
C SER A 303 26.83 6.31 -9.16
N LYS A 304 26.18 6.09 -10.31
CA LYS A 304 26.71 6.46 -11.62
C LYS A 304 26.81 7.98 -11.84
N CYS A 305 25.83 8.76 -11.36
CA CYS A 305 25.81 10.22 -11.51
C CYS A 305 26.84 10.94 -10.62
N PHE A 306 27.10 10.41 -9.43
CA PHE A 306 28.00 11.03 -8.44
C PHE A 306 29.37 10.37 -8.35
N ASN A 307 29.56 9.20 -8.98
CA ASN A 307 30.79 8.40 -8.88
C ASN A 307 31.15 8.08 -7.42
N GLN A 308 30.13 7.76 -6.62
CA GLN A 308 30.21 7.42 -5.21
C GLN A 308 29.40 6.15 -4.97
N SER A 309 29.73 5.38 -3.93
CA SER A 309 28.88 4.25 -3.58
C SER A 309 27.53 4.74 -3.02
N PRO A 310 26.45 3.93 -3.09
CA PRO A 310 25.19 4.31 -2.46
C PRO A 310 25.27 4.48 -0.93
N ASP A 311 26.27 3.85 -0.30
CA ASP A 311 26.57 4.00 1.13
C ASP A 311 27.21 5.38 1.41
N ASP A 312 28.18 5.80 0.60
CA ASP A 312 28.76 7.16 0.68
C ASP A 312 27.71 8.27 0.45
N LEU A 313 26.66 7.97 -0.31
CA LEU A 313 25.52 8.84 -0.59
C LEU A 313 24.40 8.73 0.46
N ASP A 314 24.58 7.89 1.48
CA ASP A 314 23.66 7.70 2.60
C ASP A 314 22.24 7.33 2.14
N MET A 315 22.14 6.49 1.10
CA MET A 315 20.88 6.14 0.41
C MET A 315 20.03 5.09 1.16
N HIS A 316 19.72 5.36 2.43
CA HIS A 316 18.92 4.46 3.27
C HIS A 316 17.42 4.62 3.05
N VAL A 317 16.68 3.51 3.14
CA VAL A 317 15.22 3.53 3.19
C VAL A 317 14.77 4.13 4.52
N ILE A 318 13.99 5.21 4.45
CA ILE A 318 13.27 5.75 5.61
C ILE A 318 12.16 4.77 5.98
N TYR A 319 11.25 4.52 5.05
CA TYR A 319 10.18 3.56 5.26
C TYR A 319 9.59 3.07 3.94
N ASP A 320 8.90 1.94 3.98
CA ASP A 320 8.07 1.40 2.90
C ASP A 320 6.72 0.99 3.49
N VAL A 321 5.63 1.55 2.95
CA VAL A 321 4.29 1.35 3.47
C VAL A 321 3.27 1.08 2.36
N SER A 322 2.34 0.18 2.63
CA SER A 322 1.22 -0.16 1.76
C SER A 322 0.04 0.79 1.92
N HIS A 323 -0.71 0.99 0.83
CA HIS A 323 -2.04 1.61 0.90
C HIS A 323 -3.19 0.76 0.33
N ASN A 324 -2.89 -0.45 -0.16
CA ASN A 324 -3.88 -1.40 -0.68
C ASN A 324 -3.64 -2.80 -0.10
N ILE A 325 -4.18 -3.10 1.07
CA ILE A 325 -3.88 -4.35 1.78
C ILE A 325 -4.98 -4.74 2.76
N ALA A 326 -5.13 -6.03 3.04
CA ALA A 326 -5.83 -6.51 4.22
C ALA A 326 -4.84 -7.11 5.22
N LYS A 327 -4.92 -6.73 6.50
CA LYS A 327 -4.01 -7.20 7.54
C LYS A 327 -4.72 -7.72 8.76
N ILE A 328 -4.14 -8.76 9.35
CA ILE A 328 -4.56 -9.29 10.64
C ILE A 328 -3.87 -8.46 11.72
N GLU A 329 -4.63 -7.71 12.50
CA GLU A 329 -4.11 -6.78 13.49
C GLU A 329 -4.90 -6.89 14.80
N ASP A 330 -4.23 -6.67 15.93
CA ASP A 330 -4.88 -6.63 17.24
C ASP A 330 -5.29 -5.18 17.56
N HIS A 331 -6.58 -4.97 17.84
CA HIS A 331 -7.16 -3.66 18.12
C HIS A 331 -8.12 -3.73 19.31
N ILE A 332 -8.26 -2.61 20.03
CA ILE A 332 -9.27 -2.49 21.10
C ILE A 332 -10.61 -2.08 20.47
N VAL A 333 -11.63 -2.91 20.68
CA VAL A 333 -13.01 -2.64 20.26
C VAL A 333 -13.91 -2.80 21.48
N ASN A 334 -14.62 -1.72 21.86
CA ASN A 334 -15.48 -1.67 23.05
C ASN A 334 -14.76 -2.15 24.32
N GLY A 335 -13.52 -1.69 24.52
CA GLY A 335 -12.69 -2.01 25.68
C GLY A 335 -12.11 -3.43 25.69
N LYS A 336 -12.29 -4.23 24.63
CA LYS A 336 -11.76 -5.59 24.53
C LYS A 336 -10.75 -5.70 23.39
N LEU A 337 -9.63 -6.40 23.66
CA LEU A 337 -8.68 -6.76 22.61
C LEU A 337 -9.35 -7.74 21.63
N LYS A 338 -9.28 -7.41 20.34
CA LYS A 338 -9.88 -8.17 19.24
C LYS A 338 -8.87 -8.32 18.12
N LYS A 339 -8.81 -9.51 17.54
CA LYS A 339 -8.07 -9.77 16.32
C LYS A 339 -8.94 -9.46 15.12
N LEU A 340 -8.56 -8.46 14.33
CA LEU A 340 -9.33 -7.94 13.22
C LEU A 340 -8.62 -8.19 11.90
N LEU A 341 -9.39 -8.46 10.84
CA LEU A 341 -8.92 -8.34 9.47
C LEU A 341 -9.25 -6.93 8.97
N VAL A 342 -8.26 -6.05 8.97
CA VAL A 342 -8.37 -4.64 8.58
C VAL A 342 -8.09 -4.52 7.09
N HIS A 343 -9.12 -4.16 6.32
CA HIS A 343 -9.02 -3.81 4.91
C HIS A 343 -8.70 -2.33 4.78
N ARG A 344 -7.68 -2.03 3.97
CA ARG A 344 -7.26 -0.69 3.61
C ARG A 344 -7.16 -0.60 2.09
N LYS A 345 -7.94 0.30 1.49
CA LYS A 345 -7.88 0.60 0.05
C LYS A 345 -7.70 2.09 -0.14
N GLY A 346 -6.57 2.49 -0.72
CA GLY A 346 -6.10 3.87 -0.71
C GLY A 346 -6.00 4.41 0.72
N SER A 347 -5.48 3.63 1.65
CA SER A 347 -5.31 4.07 3.04
C SER A 347 -4.15 3.36 3.71
N THR A 348 -3.44 4.09 4.57
CA THR A 348 -2.13 3.70 5.07
C THR A 348 -2.21 3.34 6.54
N ARG A 349 -1.46 2.32 6.98
CA ARG A 349 -1.32 1.99 8.41
C ARG A 349 -0.55 3.10 9.14
N ALA A 350 -1.00 3.46 10.33
CA ALA A 350 -0.55 4.63 11.09
C ALA A 350 -0.36 4.30 12.57
N PHE A 351 0.47 3.30 12.88
CA PHE A 351 0.69 2.86 14.27
C PHE A 351 1.39 3.91 15.15
N PRO A 352 1.01 3.99 16.43
CA PRO A 352 1.49 5.02 17.36
C PRO A 352 2.94 4.78 17.78
N PRO A 353 3.57 5.76 18.46
CA PRO A 353 4.79 5.53 19.22
C PRO A 353 4.67 4.29 20.11
N PHE A 354 5.79 3.59 20.29
CA PHE A 354 5.96 2.39 21.11
C PHE A 354 5.19 1.15 20.66
N HIS A 355 4.57 1.18 19.47
CA HIS A 355 3.89 0.01 18.94
C HIS A 355 4.90 -1.10 18.58
N PRO A 356 4.71 -2.37 18.99
CA PRO A 356 5.72 -3.42 18.83
C PRO A 356 6.06 -3.79 17.37
N LEU A 357 5.20 -3.39 16.42
CA LEU A 357 5.38 -3.67 14.99
C LEU A 357 6.07 -2.52 14.21
N ILE A 358 6.46 -1.42 14.87
CA ILE A 358 7.25 -0.36 14.21
C ILE A 358 8.75 -0.59 14.42
N PRO A 359 9.62 -0.15 13.49
CA PRO A 359 11.07 -0.29 13.64
C PRO A 359 11.58 0.38 14.92
N LEU A 360 12.70 -0.12 15.47
CA LEU A 360 13.28 0.38 16.72
C LEU A 360 13.57 1.88 16.66
N ASP A 361 14.09 2.36 15.53
CA ASP A 361 14.47 3.76 15.32
C ASP A 361 13.27 4.73 15.36
N TYR A 362 12.06 4.21 15.12
CA TYR A 362 10.83 4.99 15.06
C TYR A 362 9.92 4.81 16.27
N GLN A 363 10.36 4.06 17.28
CA GLN A 363 9.57 3.80 18.49
C GLN A 363 9.11 5.08 19.19
N TYR A 364 9.89 6.16 19.15
CA TYR A 364 9.54 7.41 19.84
C TYR A 364 8.68 8.37 19.01
N CYS A 365 8.70 8.28 17.68
CA CYS A 365 7.92 9.17 16.81
C CYS A 365 6.64 8.53 16.27
N GLY A 366 6.54 7.20 16.29
CA GLY A 366 5.46 6.45 15.66
C GLY A 366 5.83 6.00 14.25
N GLN A 367 4.97 5.18 13.64
CA GLN A 367 5.21 4.64 12.30
C GLN A 367 5.38 5.79 11.28
N PRO A 368 6.44 5.82 10.45
CA PRO A 368 6.49 6.74 9.32
C PRO A 368 5.37 6.44 8.32
N ILE A 369 4.73 7.50 7.82
CA ILE A 369 3.63 7.41 6.85
C ILE A 369 4.02 8.26 5.66
N LEU A 370 3.92 7.67 4.47
CA LEU A 370 4.33 8.29 3.23
C LEU A 370 3.08 8.60 2.39
N ILE A 371 2.80 9.88 2.20
CA ILE A 371 1.70 10.37 1.37
C ILE A 371 2.29 10.79 0.04
N GLY A 372 1.97 10.02 -1.00
CA GLY A 372 2.62 10.18 -2.30
C GLY A 372 2.21 11.47 -3.02
N GLY A 373 0.96 11.91 -2.85
CA GLY A 373 0.39 12.93 -3.72
C GLY A 373 0.21 12.39 -5.15
N THR A 374 0.28 13.28 -6.14
CA THR A 374 0.30 12.93 -7.56
C THR A 374 1.58 13.44 -8.23
N MET A 375 1.90 12.92 -9.42
CA MET A 375 3.12 13.25 -10.15
C MET A 375 3.33 14.77 -10.26
N GLY A 376 4.46 15.27 -9.73
CA GLY A 376 4.83 16.69 -9.75
C GLY A 376 4.10 17.58 -8.74
N THR A 377 3.35 17.00 -7.79
CA THR A 377 2.78 17.72 -6.64
C THR A 377 3.58 17.46 -5.37
N TYR A 378 3.21 18.10 -4.26
CA TYR A 378 3.85 17.84 -2.96
C TYR A 378 3.51 16.44 -2.44
N SER A 379 4.54 15.76 -1.93
CA SER A 379 4.42 14.58 -1.09
C SER A 379 4.65 14.96 0.39
N TYR A 380 4.17 14.13 1.32
CA TYR A 380 4.31 14.37 2.76
C TYR A 380 4.81 13.13 3.50
N VAL A 381 5.61 13.37 4.53
CA VAL A 381 5.98 12.35 5.52
C VAL A 381 5.32 12.71 6.84
N LEU A 382 4.54 11.78 7.40
CA LEU A 382 3.86 11.92 8.69
C LEU A 382 4.30 10.82 9.64
N THR A 383 3.79 10.88 10.88
CA THR A 383 3.95 9.83 11.87
C THR A 383 2.60 9.34 12.39
N GLY A 384 2.53 8.05 12.72
CA GLY A 384 1.35 7.46 13.34
C GLY A 384 1.12 7.94 14.77
N THR A 385 -0.12 7.88 15.24
CA THR A 385 -0.55 8.49 16.51
C THR A 385 -1.50 7.59 17.28
N GLU A 386 -1.55 7.75 18.60
CA GLU A 386 -2.52 7.03 19.46
C GLU A 386 -3.96 7.30 19.02
N LYS A 387 -4.23 8.56 18.64
CA LYS A 387 -5.56 8.96 18.15
C LYS A 387 -6.00 8.13 16.93
N ALA A 388 -5.08 7.76 16.04
CA ALA A 388 -5.40 6.91 14.89
C ALA A 388 -5.86 5.51 15.32
N MET A 389 -5.28 4.93 16.38
CA MET A 389 -5.71 3.61 16.91
C MET A 389 -7.17 3.64 17.36
N ASP A 390 -7.58 4.73 17.99
CA ASP A 390 -8.95 4.89 18.50
C ASP A 390 -9.96 5.13 17.38
N VAL A 391 -9.71 6.16 16.56
CA VAL A 391 -10.72 6.74 15.66
C VAL A 391 -10.70 6.19 14.23
N SER A 392 -9.58 5.60 13.81
CA SER A 392 -9.37 5.12 12.43
C SER A 392 -8.72 3.74 12.33
N ILE A 393 -8.70 2.97 13.42
CA ILE A 393 -8.16 1.60 13.44
C ILE A 393 -6.69 1.61 13.00
N GLY A 394 -5.92 2.56 13.54
CA GLY A 394 -4.51 2.77 13.22
C GLY A 394 -4.30 3.06 11.75
N SER A 395 -5.11 3.93 11.14
CA SER A 395 -5.04 4.22 9.71
C SER A 395 -5.12 5.71 9.37
N THR A 396 -4.56 6.12 8.23
CA THR A 396 -4.65 7.48 7.67
C THR A 396 -4.72 7.44 6.14
N CYS A 397 -4.78 8.60 5.47
CA CYS A 397 -4.77 8.76 4.01
C CYS A 397 -3.51 8.18 3.33
N HIS A 398 -3.45 8.25 1.99
CA HIS A 398 -2.36 7.68 1.19
C HIS A 398 -1.73 8.64 0.18
#